data_AF-A0A2K3M869-F1
#
_entry.id   AF-A0A2K3M869-F1
#
_cell.length_a   1.000
_cell.length_b   1.000
_cell.length_c   1.000
_cell.angle_alpha   90.00
_cell.angle_beta   90.00
_cell.angle_gamma   90.00
#
_symmetry.space_group_name_H-M   'P 1'
#
loop_
_entity.id
_entity.type
_entity.pdbx_description
1 polymer ?
#
loop_
_entity_poly.entity_id
_entity_poly.type
_entity_poly.pdbx_seq_one_letter_code
_entity_poly.pdbx_strand_id
1 'polypeptide(L)'
;GLHALGICSFLKFLYLNRQYEHSTGRESVLEMIHAIIVKFPISVLDEQSPKLFLHLVACMANDNDNIVRSMSEAAIEKLARSVSPNALDSIFKCALTWYLDSNRQLWSSSAQVMFTRLSCES
;
A
#
# COMPACT_ATOMS: atom_id res chain seq x y z
N GLY A 1 16.29 7.44 11.01
CA GLY A 1 17.20 8.31 10.22
C GLY A 1 16.40 9.19 9.29
N LEU A 2 16.97 10.32 8.82
CA LEU A 2 16.31 11.34 7.98
C LEU A 2 15.49 10.77 6.79
N HIS A 3 15.87 9.60 6.25
CA HIS A 3 15.15 8.87 5.20
C HIS A 3 13.73 8.40 5.62
N ALA A 4 13.54 8.01 6.88
CA ALA A 4 12.24 7.58 7.41
C ALA A 4 11.30 8.76 7.71
N LEU A 5 11.84 9.94 8.01
CA LEU A 5 11.06 11.16 8.23
C LEU A 5 10.47 11.71 6.91
N GLY A 6 11.22 11.63 5.81
CA GLY A 6 10.73 12.01 4.48
C GLY A 6 9.55 11.16 4.01
N ILE A 7 9.62 9.85 4.22
CA ILE A 7 8.53 8.92 3.87
C ILE A 7 7.30 9.15 4.76
N CYS A 8 7.47 9.31 6.07
CA CYS A 8 6.35 9.62 6.98
C CYS A 8 5.65 10.95 6.65
N SER A 9 6.40 11.99 6.27
CA SER A 9 5.80 13.27 5.87
C SER A 9 5.00 13.16 4.58
N PHE A 10 5.42 12.30 3.65
CA PHE A 10 4.73 12.05 2.40
C PHE A 10 3.46 11.18 2.57
N LEU A 11 3.52 10.18 3.45
CA LEU A 11 2.34 9.42 3.87
C LEU A 11 1.32 10.30 4.62
N LYS A 12 1.80 11.30 5.37
CA LYS A 12 0.95 12.31 6.01
C LYS A 12 0.28 13.24 4.99
N PHE A 13 0.99 13.59 3.91
CA PHE A 13 0.41 14.30 2.76
C PHE A 13 -0.71 13.45 2.11
N LEU A 14 -0.52 12.15 1.90
CA LEU A 14 -1.57 11.23 1.43
C LEU A 14 -2.82 11.20 2.32
N TYR A 15 -2.60 11.09 3.64
CA TYR A 15 -3.71 11.04 4.61
C TYR A 15 -4.49 12.37 4.68
N LEU A 16 -3.79 13.50 4.58
CA LEU A 16 -4.40 14.84 4.62
C LEU A 16 -5.04 15.25 3.29
N ASN A 17 -4.58 14.69 2.14
CA ASN A 17 -5.10 15.03 0.82
C ASN A 17 -6.28 14.18 0.34
N ARG A 18 -7.03 13.56 1.25
CA ARG A 18 -8.37 13.01 0.94
C ARG A 18 -9.37 14.06 0.41
N GLN A 19 -9.00 15.34 0.34
CA GLN A 19 -9.77 16.45 -0.24
C GLN A 19 -9.23 17.00 -1.56
N TYR A 20 -8.24 16.37 -2.22
CA TYR A 20 -7.81 16.83 -3.54
C TYR A 20 -8.87 16.48 -4.59
N GLU A 21 -9.46 17.52 -5.17
CA GLU A 21 -10.58 17.49 -6.14
C GLU A 21 -10.23 16.75 -7.45
N HIS A 22 -8.94 16.53 -7.73
CA HIS A 22 -8.44 15.92 -8.97
C HIS A 22 -7.63 14.64 -8.71
N SER A 23 -7.96 13.56 -9.44
CA SER A 23 -7.31 12.24 -9.35
C SER A 23 -5.80 12.27 -9.63
N THR A 24 -5.37 13.18 -10.50
CA THR A 24 -3.99 13.33 -10.97
C THR A 24 -2.97 13.50 -9.83
N GLY A 25 -3.33 14.22 -8.77
CA GLY A 25 -2.45 14.36 -7.60
C GLY A 25 -2.23 13.02 -6.86
N ARG A 26 -3.27 12.17 -6.79
CA ARG A 26 -3.18 10.85 -6.17
C ARG A 26 -2.41 9.87 -7.06
N GLU A 27 -2.59 9.97 -8.38
CA GLU A 27 -1.82 9.21 -9.37
C GLU A 27 -0.32 9.52 -9.26
N SER A 28 0.09 10.80 -9.26
CA SER A 28 1.50 11.19 -9.11
C SER A 28 2.12 10.70 -7.80
N VAL A 29 1.32 10.63 -6.74
CA VAL A 29 1.80 10.05 -5.48
C VAL A 29 2.04 8.54 -5.61
N LEU A 30 1.14 7.81 -6.26
CA LEU A 30 1.31 6.37 -6.51
C LEU A 30 2.50 6.10 -7.43
N GLU A 31 2.76 6.96 -8.44
CA GLU A 31 3.98 6.90 -9.26
C GLU A 31 5.23 7.07 -8.41
N MET A 32 5.21 8.01 -7.45
CA MET A 32 6.34 8.21 -6.54
C MET A 32 6.55 7.01 -5.61
N ILE A 33 5.48 6.43 -5.06
CA ILE A 33 5.57 5.20 -4.26
C ILE A 33 6.17 4.07 -5.10
N HIS A 34 5.70 3.90 -6.33
CA HIS A 34 6.25 2.89 -7.24
C HIS A 34 7.75 3.13 -7.49
N ALA A 35 8.17 4.39 -7.70
CA ALA A 35 9.59 4.73 -7.84
C ALA A 35 10.40 4.41 -6.58
N ILE A 36 9.86 4.60 -5.38
CA ILE A 36 10.48 4.19 -4.11
C ILE A 36 10.66 2.66 -4.10
N ILE A 37 9.60 1.89 -4.38
CA ILE A 37 9.64 0.42 -4.39
C ILE A 37 10.71 -0.10 -5.36
N VAL A 38 10.87 0.55 -6.52
CA VAL A 38 11.84 0.12 -7.55
C VAL A 38 13.27 0.54 -7.23
N LYS A 39 13.48 1.72 -6.64
CA LYS A 39 14.82 2.35 -6.56
C LYS A 39 15.47 2.27 -5.18
N PHE A 40 14.71 2.05 -4.11
CA PHE A 40 15.27 2.08 -2.77
C PHE A 40 15.99 0.76 -2.43
N PRO A 41 17.06 0.80 -1.61
CA PRO A 41 17.70 -0.41 -1.13
C PRO A 41 16.70 -1.32 -0.39
N ILE A 42 16.84 -2.63 -0.56
CA ILE A 42 15.94 -3.63 0.04
C ILE A 42 15.82 -3.48 1.56
N SER A 43 16.89 -3.10 2.27
CA SER A 43 16.85 -2.88 3.71
C SER A 43 15.89 -1.76 4.14
N VAL A 44 15.82 -0.68 3.34
CA VAL A 44 14.89 0.43 3.59
C VAL A 44 13.47 0.02 3.18
N LEU A 45 13.35 -0.69 2.06
CA LEU A 45 12.07 -1.13 1.56
C LEU A 45 11.40 -2.10 2.54
N ASP A 46 12.14 -3.09 3.04
CA ASP A 46 11.69 -4.06 4.04
C ASP A 46 11.18 -3.36 5.31
N GLU A 47 11.93 -2.38 5.83
CA GLU A 47 11.58 -1.63 7.05
C GLU A 47 10.26 -0.84 6.87
N GLN A 48 10.04 -0.26 5.69
CA GLN A 48 8.85 0.56 5.43
C GLN A 48 7.67 -0.23 4.86
N SER A 49 7.90 -1.47 4.43
CA SER A 49 6.92 -2.26 3.69
C SER A 49 5.57 -2.44 4.37
N PRO A 50 5.45 -2.66 5.70
CA PRO A 50 4.14 -2.79 6.33
C PRO A 50 3.33 -1.49 6.31
N LYS A 51 4.02 -0.34 6.42
CA LYS A 51 3.38 0.98 6.36
C LYS A 51 2.94 1.30 4.94
N LEU A 52 3.79 1.06 3.95
CA LEU A 52 3.46 1.26 2.53
C LEU A 52 2.25 0.39 2.15
N PHE A 53 2.27 -0.87 2.56
CA PHE A 53 1.15 -1.79 2.36
C PHE A 53 -0.17 -1.24 2.91
N LEU A 54 -0.18 -0.78 4.18
CA LEU A 54 -1.40 -0.26 4.81
C LEU A 54 -1.97 0.96 4.06
N HIS A 55 -1.12 1.85 3.55
CA HIS A 55 -1.57 3.00 2.76
C HIS A 55 -2.12 2.57 1.40
N LEU A 56 -1.43 1.65 0.71
CA LEU A 56 -1.84 1.18 -0.60
C LEU A 56 -3.15 0.39 -0.53
N VAL A 57 -3.35 -0.48 0.48
CA VAL A 57 -4.62 -1.19 0.65
C VAL A 57 -5.77 -0.25 0.97
N ALA A 58 -5.51 0.80 1.77
CA ALA A 58 -6.51 1.82 2.04
C ALA A 58 -6.91 2.58 0.76
N CYS A 59 -5.95 2.97 -0.09
CA CYS A 59 -6.24 3.60 -1.38
C CYS A 59 -6.98 2.64 -2.33
N MET A 60 -6.51 1.41 -2.48
CA MET A 60 -7.12 0.40 -3.35
C MET A 60 -8.58 0.09 -2.96
N ALA A 61 -8.86 0.01 -1.65
CA ALA A 61 -10.19 -0.27 -1.16
C ALA A 61 -11.10 0.95 -1.22
N ASN A 62 -10.64 2.13 -0.79
CA ASN A 62 -11.51 3.27 -0.48
C ASN A 62 -11.51 4.41 -1.50
N ASP A 63 -10.61 4.43 -2.49
CA ASP A 63 -10.58 5.52 -3.47
C ASP A 63 -11.77 5.44 -4.43
N ASN A 64 -12.35 6.58 -4.79
CA ASN A 64 -13.50 6.64 -5.70
C ASN A 64 -13.08 6.54 -7.18
N ASP A 65 -11.80 6.76 -7.48
CA ASP A 65 -11.24 6.70 -8.82
C ASP A 65 -10.69 5.30 -9.14
N ASN A 66 -11.16 4.71 -10.24
CA ASN A 66 -10.77 3.36 -10.65
C ASN A 66 -9.29 3.26 -11.09
N ILE A 67 -8.72 4.32 -11.66
CA ILE A 67 -7.31 4.38 -12.05
C ILE A 67 -6.45 4.37 -10.80
N VAL A 68 -6.79 5.21 -9.80
CA VAL A 68 -6.06 5.27 -8.52
C VAL A 68 -6.12 3.92 -7.79
N ARG A 69 -7.28 3.25 -7.81
CA ARG A 69 -7.41 1.90 -7.25
C ARG A 69 -6.53 0.88 -7.96
N SER A 70 -6.52 0.89 -9.30
CA SER A 70 -5.70 -0.03 -10.11
C SER A 70 -4.19 0.22 -9.94
N MET A 71 -3.77 1.48 -9.88
CA MET A 71 -2.37 1.84 -9.60
C MET A 71 -1.94 1.38 -8.20
N SER A 72 -2.85 1.48 -7.22
CA SER A 72 -2.60 0.99 -5.86
C SER A 72 -2.41 -0.53 -5.84
N GLU A 73 -3.27 -1.27 -6.53
CA GLU A 73 -3.15 -2.73 -6.69
C GLU A 73 -1.81 -3.12 -7.34
N ALA A 74 -1.43 -2.46 -8.44
CA ALA A 74 -0.15 -2.70 -9.12
C ALA A 74 1.06 -2.41 -8.21
N ALA A 75 0.99 -1.34 -7.40
CA ALA A 75 2.03 -1.02 -6.44
C ALA A 75 2.13 -2.06 -5.30
N ILE A 76 1.01 -2.63 -4.85
CA ILE A 76 0.99 -3.72 -3.87
C ILE A 76 1.69 -4.97 -4.43
N GLU A 77 1.31 -5.40 -5.64
CA GLU A 77 1.93 -6.54 -6.30
C GLU A 77 3.44 -6.33 -6.47
N LYS A 78 3.84 -5.12 -6.88
CA LYS A 78 5.25 -4.76 -7.01
C LYS A 78 5.98 -4.77 -5.67
N LEU A 79 5.37 -4.25 -4.60
CA LEU A 79 5.96 -4.26 -3.25
C LEU A 79 6.20 -5.68 -2.76
N ALA A 80 5.18 -6.55 -2.86
CA ALA A 80 5.27 -7.95 -2.39
C ALA A 80 6.42 -8.72 -3.07
N ARG A 81 6.65 -8.47 -4.37
CA ARG A 81 7.75 -9.10 -5.13
C ARG A 81 9.13 -8.45 -4.93
N SER A 82 9.20 -7.29 -4.26
CA SER A 82 10.45 -6.52 -4.13
C SER A 82 11.06 -6.56 -2.71
N VAL A 83 10.33 -7.11 -1.74
CA VAL A 83 10.77 -7.23 -0.34
C VAL A 83 11.35 -8.61 -0.03
N SER A 84 12.09 -8.74 1.07
CA SER A 84 12.54 -10.05 1.56
C SER A 84 11.38 -10.92 2.08
N PRO A 85 11.57 -12.25 2.19
CA PRO A 85 10.54 -13.15 2.74
C PRO A 85 10.06 -12.76 4.15
N ASN A 86 10.94 -12.25 5.00
CA ASN A 86 10.58 -11.82 6.36
C ASN A 86 9.69 -10.56 6.35
N ALA A 87 10.00 -9.62 5.45
CA ALA A 87 9.19 -8.44 5.25
C ALA A 87 7.84 -8.79 4.59
N LEU A 88 7.83 -9.74 3.66
CA LEU A 88 6.61 -10.28 3.07
C LEU A 88 5.70 -10.94 4.11
N ASP A 89 6.25 -11.77 5.02
CA ASP A 89 5.50 -12.33 6.16
C ASP A 89 4.92 -11.23 7.07
N SER A 90 5.66 -10.13 7.26
CA SER A 90 5.17 -8.97 8.02
C SER A 90 4.00 -8.28 7.30
N ILE A 91 4.07 -8.13 5.97
CA ILE A 91 2.96 -7.65 5.15
C ILE A 91 1.74 -8.58 5.29
N PHE A 92 1.93 -9.90 5.21
CA PHE A 92 0.84 -10.87 5.39
C PHE A 92 0.18 -10.77 6.76
N LYS A 93 0.96 -10.63 7.83
CA LYS A 93 0.44 -10.41 9.18
C LYS A 93 -0.36 -9.12 9.27
N CYS A 94 0.09 -8.03 8.64
CA CYS A 94 -0.67 -6.80 8.54
C CYS A 94 -1.97 -6.99 7.75
N ALA A 95 -1.93 -7.69 6.61
CA ALA A 95 -3.11 -7.99 5.79
C ALA A 95 -4.13 -8.83 6.57
N LEU A 96 -3.68 -9.86 7.28
CA LEU A 96 -4.52 -10.71 8.10
C LEU A 96 -5.13 -9.95 9.28
N THR A 97 -4.33 -9.14 9.97
CA THR A 97 -4.83 -8.28 11.06
C THR A 97 -5.88 -7.31 10.53
N TRP A 98 -5.61 -6.65 9.40
CA TRP A 98 -6.55 -5.74 8.77
C TRP A 98 -7.83 -6.46 8.32
N TYR A 99 -7.72 -7.65 7.74
CA TYR A 99 -8.86 -8.48 7.34
C TYR A 99 -9.72 -8.91 8.53
N LEU A 100 -9.09 -9.32 9.63
CA LEU A 100 -9.78 -9.78 10.83
C LEU A 100 -10.35 -8.62 11.67
N ASP A 101 -9.69 -7.48 11.70
CA ASP A 101 -10.11 -6.24 12.40
C ASP A 101 -11.08 -5.39 11.57
N SER A 102 -11.34 -5.78 10.31
CA SER A 102 -12.36 -5.19 9.47
C SER A 102 -13.75 -5.41 10.09
N ASN A 103 -14.17 -4.46 10.92
CA ASN A 103 -15.52 -4.35 11.42
C ASN A 103 -16.50 -4.40 10.22
N ARG A 104 -17.51 -5.27 10.32
CA ARG A 104 -18.35 -5.85 9.25
C ARG A 104 -19.06 -4.89 8.28
N GLN A 105 -18.89 -3.57 8.37
CA GLN A 105 -19.78 -2.65 7.69
C GLN A 105 -19.33 -2.13 6.31
N LEU A 106 -18.09 -2.29 5.83
CA LEU A 106 -17.74 -1.54 4.61
C LEU A 106 -16.89 -2.15 3.48
N TRP A 107 -16.11 -3.24 3.59
CA TRP A 107 -15.18 -3.56 2.48
C TRP A 107 -14.86 -5.05 2.23
N SER A 108 -15.85 -5.94 2.16
CA SER A 108 -15.61 -7.40 2.03
C SER A 108 -15.07 -7.85 0.66
N SER A 109 -15.46 -7.22 -0.45
CA SER A 109 -15.12 -7.74 -1.78
C SER A 109 -13.67 -7.49 -2.17
N SER A 110 -13.15 -6.29 -1.91
CA SER A 110 -11.76 -5.93 -2.22
C SER A 110 -10.76 -6.61 -1.29
N ALA A 111 -11.12 -6.77 -0.01
CA ALA A 111 -10.31 -7.48 0.98
C ALA A 111 -10.15 -8.98 0.62
N GLN A 112 -11.23 -9.63 0.16
CA GLN A 112 -11.17 -11.03 -0.30
C GLN A 112 -10.23 -11.20 -1.50
N VAL A 113 -10.39 -10.38 -2.54
CA VAL A 113 -9.56 -10.49 -3.76
C VAL A 113 -8.08 -10.33 -3.43
N MET A 114 -7.75 -9.38 -2.56
CA MET A 114 -6.37 -9.14 -2.13
C MET A 114 -5.79 -10.31 -1.33
N PHE A 115 -6.53 -10.83 -0.33
CA PHE A 115 -6.07 -11.93 0.49
C PHE A 115 -5.87 -13.21 -0.35
N THR A 116 -6.79 -13.52 -1.25
CA THR A 116 -6.65 -14.64 -2.18
C THR A 116 -5.43 -14.46 -3.08
N ARG A 117 -5.19 -13.26 -3.61
CA ARG A 117 -4.11 -13.02 -4.56
C ARG A 117 -2.74 -13.09 -3.90
N LEU A 118 -2.57 -12.49 -2.74
CA LEU A 118 -1.33 -12.59 -1.97
C LEU A 118 -1.05 -14.03 -1.51
N SER A 119 -2.09 -14.79 -1.13
CA SER A 119 -1.94 -16.20 -0.70
C SER A 119 -1.56 -17.15 -1.84
N CYS A 120 -1.82 -16.79 -3.10
CA CYS A 120 -1.44 -17.59 -4.27
C CYS A 120 0.00 -17.36 -4.75
N GLU A 121 0.67 -16.30 -4.25
CA GLU A 121 2.05 -15.95 -4.62
C GLU A 121 3.09 -16.30 -3.56
N SER A 122 2.67 -16.98 -2.49
CA SER A 122 3.55 -17.63 -1.49
C SER A 122 3.71 -19.12 -1.80
#